data_AF-Q0RJD2-F1
#
_entry.id   AF-Q0RJD2-F1
#
_cell.length_a   1.000
_cell.length_b   1.000
_cell.length_c   1.000
_cell.angle_alpha   90.00
_cell.angle_beta   90.00
_cell.angle_gamma   90.00
#
_symmetry.space_group_name_H-M   'P 1'
#
loop_
_entity.id
_entity.type
_entity.pdbx_description
1 polymer ?
#
loop_
_entity_poly.entity_id
_entity_poly.type
_entity_poly.pdbx_seq_one_letter_code
_entity_poly.pdbx_strand_id
1 'polypeptide(L)' 'MATPQERRAADQQDRYAEHRRAQVTILAAAEHLDPADLSLRARQLRDTAQAILRRRLSVRLPVDAVPGT' A
#
# COMPACT_ATOMS: atom_id res chain seq x y z
N MET A 1 11.99 31.66 6.50
CA MET A 1 11.66 31.07 5.19
C MET A 1 12.14 29.63 5.20
N ALA A 2 11.34 28.66 4.74
CA ALA A 2 11.77 27.26 4.67
C ALA A 2 12.88 27.08 3.63
N THR A 3 13.95 26.40 4.04
CA THR A 3 15.09 26.04 3.20
C THR A 3 14.67 25.07 2.08
N PRO A 4 15.42 24.98 0.98
CA PRO A 4 15.14 24.03 -0.09
C PRO A 4 15.05 22.57 0.39
N GLN A 5 15.79 22.21 1.45
CA GLN A 5 15.77 20.88 2.03
C GLN A 5 14.48 20.62 2.82
N GLU A 6 13.99 21.59 3.60
CA GLU A 6 12.71 21.49 4.32
C GLU A 6 11.53 21.34 3.36
N ARG A 7 11.54 22.06 2.23
CA ARG A 7 10.51 21.92 1.20
C ARG A 7 10.47 20.50 0.63
N ARG A 8 11.62 19.95 0.23
CA ARG A 8 11.71 18.57 -0.27
C ARG A 8 11.24 17.54 0.75
N ALA A 9 11.56 17.73 2.03
CA ALA A 9 11.09 16.85 3.09
C ALA A 9 9.56 16.91 3.23
N ALA A 10 8.98 18.11 3.19
CA ALA A 10 7.52 18.29 3.22
C ALA A 10 6.84 17.68 1.99
N ASP A 11 7.37 17.89 0.78
CA ASP A 11 6.90 17.25 -0.46
C ASP A 11 6.95 15.71 -0.36
N GLN A 12 8.03 15.16 0.22
CA GLN A 12 8.16 13.73 0.41
C GLN A 12 7.14 13.19 1.42
N GLN A 13 6.90 13.92 2.50
CA GLN A 13 5.88 13.57 3.50
C GLN A 13 4.47 13.62 2.91
N ASP A 14 4.17 14.63 2.10
CA ASP A 14 2.87 14.79 1.44
C ASP A 14 2.60 13.64 0.47
N ARG A 15 3.56 13.34 -0.42
CA ARG A 15 3.47 12.18 -1.33
C ARG A 15 3.30 10.87 -0.58
N TYR A 16 4.00 10.70 0.55
CA TYR A 16 3.84 9.50 1.37
C TYR A 16 2.45 9.43 2.01
N ALA A 17 1.93 10.55 2.52
CA ALA A 17 0.60 10.63 3.10
C ALA A 17 -0.49 10.36 2.04
N GLU A 18 -0.38 10.95 0.86
CA GLU A 18 -1.27 10.72 -0.28
C GLU A 18 -1.25 9.25 -0.69
N HIS A 19 -0.06 8.68 -0.88
CA HIS A 19 0.09 7.26 -1.19
C HIS A 19 -0.55 6.37 -0.12
N ARG A 20 -0.39 6.70 1.17
CA ARG A 20 -1.02 5.95 2.26
C ARG A 20 -2.54 6.07 2.25
N ARG A 21 -3.09 7.25 1.94
CA ARG A 21 -4.54 7.45 1.76
C ARG A 21 -5.08 6.62 0.60
N ALA A 22 -4.42 6.66 -0.56
CA ALA A 22 -4.80 5.87 -1.73
C ALA A 22 -4.83 4.36 -1.43
N GLN A 23 -3.83 3.84 -0.71
CA GLN A 23 -3.83 2.44 -0.28
C GLN A 23 -5.04 2.08 0.59
N VAL A 24 -5.40 2.93 1.55
CA VAL A 24 -6.55 2.70 2.42
C VAL A 24 -7.84 2.67 1.61
N THR A 25 -8.01 3.60 0.67
CA THR A 25 -9.17 3.63 -0.22
C THR A 25 -9.29 2.37 -1.07
N ILE A 26 -8.19 1.87 -1.64
CA ILE A 26 -8.19 0.64 -2.44
C ILE A 26 -8.58 -0.57 -1.59
N LEU A 27 -8.03 -0.68 -0.37
CA LEU A 27 -8.35 -1.78 0.53
C LEU A 27 -9.83 -1.76 0.95
N ALA A 28 -10.37 -0.59 1.30
CA ALA A 28 -11.78 -0.44 1.65
C ALA A 28 -12.69 -0.77 0.46
N ALA A 29 -12.36 -0.29 -0.75
CA ALA A 29 -13.12 -0.62 -1.95
C ALA A 29 -13.09 -2.13 -2.24
N ALA A 30 -11.96 -2.80 -2.02
CA ALA A 30 -11.85 -4.24 -2.23
C ALA A 30 -12.63 -5.06 -1.19
N GLU A 31 -12.74 -4.58 0.06
CA GLU A 31 -13.53 -5.22 1.12
C GLU A 31 -15.04 -5.21 0.80
N HIS A 32 -15.52 -4.16 0.14
CA HIS A 32 -16.93 -4.03 -0.26
C HIS A 32 -17.25 -4.63 -1.64
N LEU A 33 -16.28 -5.22 -2.34
CA LEU A 33 -16.53 -5.85 -3.64
C LEU A 33 -17.32 -7.15 -3.49
N ASP A 34 -18.44 -7.25 -4.21
CA ASP A 34 -19.25 -8.46 -4.24
C ASP A 34 -18.42 -9.65 -4.76
N PRO A 35 -18.31 -10.78 -4.01
CA PRO A 35 -17.45 -11.91 -4.36
C PRO A 35 -17.82 -12.57 -5.70
N ALA A 36 -19.08 -12.45 -6.14
CA ALA A 36 -19.53 -12.96 -7.43
C ALA A 36 -19.31 -11.96 -8.59
N ASP A 37 -18.86 -10.73 -8.31
CA ASP A 37 -18.43 -9.79 -9.34
C ASP A 37 -17.13 -10.28 -10.00
N LEU A 38 -17.29 -10.75 -11.24
CA LEU A 38 -16.22 -11.26 -12.11
C LEU A 38 -15.70 -10.22 -13.10
N SER A 39 -16.15 -8.96 -13.01
CA SER A 39 -15.68 -7.91 -13.89
C SER A 39 -14.16 -7.74 -13.79
N LEU A 40 -13.54 -7.33 -14.91
CA LEU A 40 -12.11 -7.05 -14.93
C LEU A 40 -11.71 -6.03 -13.86
N ARG A 41 -12.56 -5.03 -13.62
CA ARG A 41 -12.35 -4.00 -12.60
C ARG A 41 -12.31 -4.59 -11.19
N ALA A 42 -13.26 -5.48 -10.85
CA ALA A 42 -13.28 -6.14 -9.55
C ALA A 42 -12.03 -7.01 -9.34
N ARG A 43 -11.59 -7.74 -10.37
CA ARG A 43 -10.32 -8.51 -10.33
C ARG A 43 -9.12 -7.60 -10.10
N GLN A 44 -8.96 -6.54 -10.89
CA GLN A 44 -7.84 -5.59 -10.77
C GLN A 44 -7.77 -4.95 -9.38
N LEU A 45 -8.92 -4.59 -8.80
CA LEU A 45 -8.99 -4.04 -7.45
C LEU A 45 -8.56 -5.07 -6.39
N ARG A 46 -9.03 -6.32 -6.49
CA ARG A 46 -8.63 -7.41 -5.58
C ARG A 46 -7.14 -7.71 -5.68
N ASP A 47 -6.60 -7.84 -6.89
CA ASP A 47 -5.16 -8.06 -7.11
C ASP A 47 -4.32 -6.92 -6.51
N THR A 48 -4.74 -5.67 -6.74
CA THR A 48 -4.04 -4.50 -6.20
C THR A 48 -4.10 -4.48 -4.67
N ALA A 49 -5.27 -4.74 -4.07
CA ALA A 49 -5.44 -4.85 -2.63
C ALA A 49 -4.56 -5.96 -2.03
N GLN A 50 -4.52 -7.14 -2.66
CA GLN A 50 -3.66 -8.24 -2.25
C GLN A 50 -2.17 -7.88 -2.33
N ALA A 51 -1.74 -7.19 -3.40
CA ALA A 51 -0.36 -6.72 -3.53
C ALA A 51 0.02 -5.74 -2.41
N ILE A 52 -0.87 -4.83 -2.03
CA ILE A 52 -0.67 -3.90 -0.91
C ILE A 52 -0.53 -4.68 0.41
N LEU A 53 -1.41 -5.66 0.65
CA LEU A 53 -1.37 -6.49 1.87
C LEU A 53 -0.09 -7.33 1.95
N ARG A 54 0.30 -7.99 0.85
CA ARG A 54 1.56 -8.74 0.77
C ARG A 54 2.76 -7.85 1.08
N ARG A 55 2.82 -6.66 0.49
CA ARG A 55 3.92 -5.72 0.75
C ARG A 55 3.95 -5.27 2.21
N ARG A 56 2.81 -5.08 2.86
CA ARG A 56 2.75 -4.78 4.32
C ARG A 56 3.21 -5.95 5.18
N LEU A 57 2.88 -7.18 4.80
CA LEU A 57 3.38 -8.40 5.44
C LEU A 57 4.89 -8.55 5.28
N SER A 58 5.42 -8.35 4.06
CA SER A 58 6.87 -8.40 3.82
C SER A 58 7.66 -7.31 4.54
N VAL A 59 7.06 -6.12 4.76
CA VAL A 59 7.67 -5.06 5.58
C VAL A 59 7.59 -5.37 7.08
N ARG A 60 6.62 -6.19 7.51
CA ARG A 60 6.42 -6.59 8.91
C ARG A 60 7.10 -7.89 9.31
N LEU A 61 7.45 -8.75 8.35
CA LEU A 61 8.29 -9.91 8.58
C LEU A 61 9.73 -9.41 8.72
N PRO A 62 10.34 -9.40 9.92
CA PRO A 62 11.79 -9.44 9.96
C PRO A 62 12.21 -10.71 9.21
N VAL A 63 13.33 -10.63 8.52
CA VAL A 63 14.00 -11.72 7.82
C VAL A 63 14.55 -12.79 8.80
N ASP A 64 13.80 -13.10 9.86
CA ASP A 64 14.18 -14.06 10.89
C ASP A 64 13.63 -15.44 10.53
N ALA A 65 14.21 -16.00 9.47
CA ALA A 65 14.18 -17.43 9.20
C ALA A 65 15.28 -17.77 8.17
N VAL A 66 16.51 -17.39 8.48
CA VAL A 66 17.68 -18.12 7.98
C VAL A 66 18.28 -18.84 9.19
N PRO A 67 17.89 -20.09 9.50
CA PRO A 67 18.75 -20.90 10.32
C PRO A 67 19.94 -21.26 9.44
N GLY A 68 21.03 -20.52 9.61
CA GLY A 68 22.34 -20.99 9.18
C GLY A 68 22.70 -22.18 10.06
N THR A 69 22.79 -23.35 9.42
CA THR A 69 23.69 -24.48 9.73
C THR A 69 23.63 -25.44 8.56
#